data_AF-A0A0S8EI68-F1
#
_entry.id   AF-A0A0S8EI68-F1
#
_cell.length_a   1.000
_cell.length_b   1.000
_cell.length_c   1.000
_cell.angle_alpha   90.00
_cell.angle_beta   90.00
_cell.angle_gamma   90.00
#
_symmetry.space_group_name_H-M   'P 1'
#
loop_
_entity.id
_entity.type
_entity.pdbx_description
1 polymer ?
#
loop_
_entity_poly.entity_id
_entity_poly.type
_entity_poly.pdbx_seq_one_letter_code
_entity_poly.pdbx_strand_id
1 'polypeptide(L)'
;MDEDDLRIDIFRASGHGGQNVNKLSTAVRVTHIPSGITAVCQDERSQLKNKLKALTVLRARLLDVEQKRQHQEITEARRAQVGSGERSEKVRTYNFPQDRVTDHRVGLSVHNLPAVLDGEIDEIIDALASEEQAKRLQETLA
;
A
#
# COMPACT_ATOMS: atom_id res chain seq x y z
N MET A 1 10.54 -12.94 -9.47
CA MET A 1 9.86 -13.88 -10.38
C MET A 1 10.81 -15.02 -10.56
N ASP A 2 10.45 -16.15 -9.97
CA ASP A 2 11.14 -17.40 -10.27
C ASP A 2 10.70 -17.90 -11.65
N GLU A 3 11.56 -18.66 -12.33
CA GLU A 3 11.21 -19.28 -13.61
C GLU A 3 10.21 -20.42 -13.42
N ASP A 4 10.25 -21.10 -12.27
CA ASP A 4 9.36 -22.21 -11.93
C ASP A 4 7.91 -21.77 -11.71
N ASP A 5 7.69 -20.48 -11.40
CA ASP A 5 6.37 -19.89 -11.20
C ASP A 5 5.67 -19.52 -12.53
N LEU A 6 6.29 -19.80 -13.68
CA LEU A 6 5.82 -19.35 -14.98
C LEU A 6 5.37 -20.50 -15.88
N ARG A 7 4.08 -20.48 -16.23
CA ARG A 7 3.56 -21.30 -17.32
C ARG A 7 3.62 -20.53 -18.63
N ILE A 8 4.36 -21.07 -19.61
CA ILE A 8 4.49 -20.49 -20.95
C ILE A 8 3.72 -21.36 -21.94
N ASP A 9 2.64 -20.80 -22.50
CA ASP A 9 1.82 -21.44 -23.52
C ASP A 9 2.13 -20.81 -24.88
N ILE A 10 2.46 -21.65 -25.88
CA ILE A 10 2.76 -21.22 -27.25
C ILE A 10 1.61 -21.65 -28.15
N PHE A 11 1.04 -20.72 -28.91
CA PHE A 11 -0.11 -20.98 -29.76
C PHE A 11 -0.02 -20.19 -31.07
N ARG A 12 -0.96 -20.46 -31.99
CA ARG A 12 -1.03 -19.77 -33.28
C ARG A 12 -1.56 -18.35 -33.07
N ALA A 13 -0.91 -17.38 -33.69
CA ALA A 13 -1.37 -15.99 -33.64
C ALA A 13 -2.75 -15.87 -34.30
N SER A 14 -3.61 -15.02 -33.75
CA SER A 14 -4.93 -14.74 -34.30
C SER A 14 -4.89 -13.45 -35.13
N GLY A 15 -5.34 -13.47 -36.39
CA GLY A 15 -5.49 -12.24 -37.19
C GLY A 15 -5.36 -12.44 -38.70
N HIS A 16 -5.40 -11.33 -39.44
CA HIS A 16 -5.29 -11.26 -40.91
C HIS A 16 -3.85 -11.53 -41.41
N GLY A 17 -3.33 -12.71 -41.10
CA GLY A 17 -2.05 -13.16 -41.61
C GLY A 17 -2.22 -14.22 -42.68
N GLY A 18 -1.45 -14.10 -43.76
CA GLY A 18 -1.41 -15.11 -44.81
C GLY A 18 -0.92 -16.47 -44.31
N GLN A 19 -0.47 -17.34 -45.22
CA GLN A 19 -0.08 -18.73 -44.89
C GLN A 19 0.87 -18.87 -43.69
N ASN A 20 1.70 -17.86 -43.43
CA ASN A 20 2.67 -17.84 -42.35
C ASN A 20 2.02 -17.85 -40.95
N VAL A 21 0.93 -17.09 -40.73
CA VAL A 21 0.21 -17.03 -39.45
C VAL A 21 -0.61 -18.29 -39.18
N ASN A 22 -1.11 -18.94 -40.24
CA ASN A 22 -1.85 -20.19 -40.12
C ASN A 22 -0.95 -21.40 -39.82
N LYS A 23 0.35 -21.34 -40.19
CA LYS A 23 1.29 -22.46 -40.07
C LYS A 23 2.20 -22.37 -38.84
N LEU A 24 2.67 -21.18 -38.46
CA LEU A 24 3.64 -21.01 -37.37
C LEU A 24 2.98 -20.60 -36.03
N SER A 25 3.34 -21.32 -34.96
CA SER A 25 2.94 -20.99 -33.59
C SER A 25 3.89 -19.94 -33.00
N THR A 26 3.64 -18.66 -33.31
CA THR A 26 4.49 -17.53 -32.86
C THR A 26 3.94 -16.78 -31.66
N ALA A 27 2.65 -16.92 -31.32
CA ALA A 27 2.05 -16.23 -30.19
C ALA A 27 2.43 -16.89 -28.87
N VAL A 28 2.74 -16.08 -27.86
CA VAL A 28 3.17 -16.55 -26.54
C VAL A 28 2.26 -15.96 -25.46
N ARG A 29 1.77 -16.82 -24.59
CA ARG A 29 1.09 -16.47 -23.33
C ARG A 29 1.98 -16.90 -22.19
N VAL A 30 2.21 -15.99 -21.24
CA VAL A 30 2.92 -16.28 -20.00
C VAL A 30 1.96 -16.07 -18.85
N THR A 31 1.85 -17.05 -17.97
CA THR A 31 1.00 -17.04 -16.77
C THR A 31 1.90 -17.14 -15.54
N HIS A 32 1.77 -16.21 -14.61
CA HIS A 32 2.35 -16.36 -13.28
C HIS A 32 1.39 -17.21 -12.44
N ILE A 33 1.81 -18.42 -12.10
CA ILE A 33 0.96 -19.43 -11.44
C ILE A 33 0.47 -18.93 -10.06
N PRO A 34 1.33 -18.36 -9.18
CA PRO A 34 0.90 -17.94 -7.85
C PRO A 34 -0.13 -16.80 -7.85
N SER A 35 -0.01 -15.84 -8.78
CA SER A 35 -0.94 -14.69 -8.84
C SER A 35 -2.07 -14.86 -9.85
N GLY A 36 -2.02 -15.88 -10.72
CA GLY A 36 -2.96 -16.07 -11.82
C GLY A 36 -2.87 -15.02 -12.95
N ILE A 37 -1.96 -14.04 -12.86
CA ILE A 37 -1.85 -12.98 -13.85
C ILE A 37 -1.25 -13.53 -15.14
N THR A 38 -1.91 -13.23 -16.26
CA THR A 38 -1.46 -13.63 -17.58
C THR A 38 -1.04 -12.42 -18.41
N ALA A 39 -0.07 -12.61 -19.31
CA ALA A 39 0.29 -11.67 -20.36
C ALA A 39 0.42 -12.42 -21.69
N VAL A 40 -0.05 -11.81 -22.77
CA VAL A 40 -0.03 -12.40 -24.11
C VAL A 40 0.63 -11.43 -25.07
N CYS A 41 1.51 -11.92 -25.95
CA CYS A 41 2.11 -11.14 -27.01
C CYS A 41 2.16 -11.95 -28.33
N GLN A 42 1.79 -11.29 -29.43
CA GLN A 42 1.79 -11.87 -30.78
C GLN A 42 2.24 -10.88 -31.86
N ASP A 43 2.87 -9.77 -31.46
CA ASP A 43 3.15 -8.64 -32.34
C ASP A 43 4.25 -8.96 -33.37
N GLU A 44 5.21 -9.80 -32.97
CA GLU A 44 6.37 -10.14 -33.78
C GLU A 44 6.19 -11.49 -34.47
N ARG A 45 6.86 -11.67 -35.62
CA ARG A 45 6.95 -12.98 -36.29
C ARG A 45 7.83 -13.99 -35.54
N SER A 46 8.62 -13.52 -34.56
CA SER A 46 9.52 -14.36 -33.77
C SER A 46 8.91 -14.70 -32.41
N GLN A 47 8.79 -15.99 -32.12
CA GLN A 47 8.35 -16.51 -30.83
C GLN A 47 9.20 -15.97 -29.67
N LEU A 48 10.54 -15.93 -29.82
CA LEU A 48 11.43 -15.45 -28.77
C LEU A 48 11.17 -13.99 -28.42
N LYS A 49 10.97 -13.14 -29.44
CA LYS A 49 10.65 -11.72 -29.22
C LYS A 49 9.30 -11.55 -28.51
N ASN A 50 8.29 -12.35 -28.89
CA ASN A 50 6.99 -12.35 -28.22
C ASN A 50 7.09 -12.84 -26.77
N LYS A 51 7.89 -13.89 -26.49
CA LYS A 51 8.17 -14.36 -25.13
C LYS A 51 8.77 -13.25 -24.27
N LEU A 52 9.81 -12.58 -24.76
CA LEU A 52 10.47 -11.49 -24.02
C LEU A 52 9.52 -10.33 -23.74
N LYS A 53 8.74 -9.90 -24.72
CA LYS A 53 7.73 -8.84 -24.53
C LYS A 53 6.65 -9.25 -23.53
N ALA A 54 6.13 -10.48 -23.63
CA ALA A 54 5.12 -10.99 -22.70
C ALA A 54 5.66 -11.04 -21.25
N LEU A 55 6.93 -11.44 -21.06
CA LEU A 55 7.58 -11.42 -19.75
C LEU A 55 7.73 -10.00 -19.20
N THR A 56 8.12 -9.02 -20.03
CA THR A 56 8.21 -7.61 -19.61
C THR A 56 6.85 -7.07 -19.17
N VAL A 57 5.78 -7.37 -19.92
CA VAL A 57 4.41 -6.97 -19.57
C VAL A 57 3.96 -7.65 -18.27
N LEU A 58 4.25 -8.94 -18.10
CA LEU A 58 3.91 -9.68 -16.90
C LEU A 58 4.62 -9.10 -15.66
N ARG A 59 5.91 -8.78 -15.77
CA ARG A 59 6.69 -8.11 -14.71
C ARG A 59 6.07 -6.76 -14.32
N ALA A 60 5.73 -5.94 -15.30
CA ALA A 60 5.11 -4.64 -15.04
C ALA A 60 3.75 -4.78 -14.33
N ARG A 61 2.91 -5.74 -14.74
CA ARG A 61 1.62 -6.02 -14.09
C ARG A 61 1.78 -6.49 -12.65
N LEU A 62 2.73 -7.40 -12.39
CA LEU A 62 3.00 -7.90 -11.03
C LEU A 62 3.48 -6.77 -10.12
N LEU A 63 4.38 -5.91 -10.63
CA LEU A 63 4.88 -4.76 -9.89
C LEU A 63 3.75 -3.78 -9.55
N ASP A 64 2.89 -3.45 -10.51
CA ASP A 64 1.75 -2.55 -10.30
C ASP A 64 0.78 -3.07 -9.23
N VAL A 65 0.50 -4.38 -9.21
CA VAL A 65 -0.35 -5.00 -8.18
C VAL A 65 0.28 -4.87 -6.80
N GLU A 66 1.57 -5.18 -6.67
CA GLU A 66 2.26 -5.10 -5.38
C GLU A 66 2.39 -3.66 -4.89
N GLN A 67 2.70 -2.72 -5.79
CA GLN A 67 2.73 -1.29 -5.47
C GLN A 67 1.36 -0.78 -5.01
N LYS A 68 0.28 -1.20 -5.67
CA LYS A 68 -1.09 -0.86 -5.26
C LYS A 68 -1.42 -1.43 -3.89
N ARG A 69 -1.06 -2.69 -3.62
CA ARG A 69 -1.27 -3.32 -2.30
C ARG A 69 -0.55 -2.53 -1.21
N GLN A 70 0.74 -2.26 -1.37
CA GLN A 70 1.53 -1.48 -0.42
C GLN A 70 0.98 -0.07 -0.23
N HIS A 71 0.59 0.59 -1.33
CA HIS A 71 0.02 1.94 -1.25
C HIS A 71 -1.33 1.96 -0.53
N GLN A 72 -2.17 0.95 -0.76
CA GLN A 72 -3.44 0.78 -0.04
C GLN A 72 -3.20 0.60 1.45
N GLU A 73 -2.30 -0.30 1.85
CA GLU A 73 -1.94 -0.53 3.26
C GLU A 73 -1.45 0.75 3.95
N ILE A 74 -0.54 1.49 3.30
CA ILE A 74 -0.03 2.76 3.83
C ILE A 74 -1.15 3.80 3.93
N THR A 75 -1.99 3.88 2.90
CA THR A 75 -3.08 4.87 2.85
C THR A 75 -4.14 4.58 3.90
N GLU A 76 -4.50 3.31 4.10
CA GLU A 76 -5.43 2.88 5.14
C GLU A 76 -4.87 3.14 6.53
N ALA A 77 -3.61 2.77 6.80
CA ALA A 77 -2.94 3.07 8.07
C ALA A 77 -2.90 4.57 8.34
N ARG A 78 -2.57 5.39 7.33
CA ARG A 78 -2.57 6.86 7.46
C ARG A 78 -3.97 7.41 7.71
N ARG A 79 -4.99 6.92 6.98
CA ARG A 79 -6.39 7.34 7.19
C ARG A 79 -6.85 7.00 8.60
N ALA A 80 -6.51 5.83 9.11
CA ALA A 80 -6.82 5.44 10.48
C ALA A 80 -6.14 6.34 11.52
N GLN A 81 -4.89 6.77 11.29
CA GLN A 81 -4.17 7.67 12.19
C GLN A 81 -4.70 9.11 12.19
N VAL A 82 -5.06 9.63 11.01
CA VAL A 82 -5.55 11.01 10.86
C VAL A 82 -7.03 11.14 11.24
N GLY A 83 -7.80 10.06 11.08
CA GLY A 83 -9.24 10.06 11.27
C GLY A 83 -9.99 10.71 10.10
N SER A 84 -11.25 11.08 10.36
CA SER A 84 -12.14 11.74 9.40
C SER A 84 -11.86 13.24 9.25
N GLY A 85 -11.06 13.82 10.16
CA GLY A 85 -10.77 15.25 10.22
C GLY A 85 -11.91 16.07 10.85
N GLU A 86 -12.92 15.42 11.41
CA GLU A 86 -14.02 16.07 12.09
C GLU A 86 -13.59 16.72 13.41
N ARG A 87 -14.26 17.81 13.79
CA ARG A 87 -13.92 18.57 15.00
C ARG A 87 -14.11 17.75 16.29
N SER A 88 -14.93 16.71 16.24
CA SER A 88 -15.12 15.74 17.33
C SER A 88 -13.90 14.86 17.59
N GLU A 89 -13.05 14.66 16.59
CA GLU A 89 -11.85 13.81 16.67
C GLU A 89 -10.58 14.60 17.01
N LYS A 90 -10.74 15.82 17.54
CA LYS A 90 -9.61 16.68 17.92
C LYS A 90 -8.72 15.98 18.95
N VAL A 91 -7.44 15.87 18.62
CA VAL A 91 -6.43 15.31 19.54
C VAL A 91 -6.06 16.33 20.62
N ARG A 92 -5.76 17.58 20.22
CA ARG A 92 -5.36 18.67 21.12
C ARG A 92 -6.04 19.97 20.74
N THR A 93 -6.27 20.84 21.72
CA THR A 93 -6.70 22.23 21.51
C THR A 93 -5.65 23.17 22.09
N TYR A 94 -5.05 23.98 21.24
CA TYR A 94 -4.12 25.04 21.61
C TYR A 94 -4.91 26.34 21.76
N ASN A 95 -4.99 26.88 22.97
CA ASN A 95 -5.77 28.07 23.29
C ASN A 95 -4.83 29.22 23.69
N PHE A 96 -4.51 30.10 22.73
CA PHE A 96 -3.61 31.23 22.93
C PHE A 96 -4.15 32.27 23.94
N PRO A 97 -5.43 32.71 23.88
CA PRO A 97 -5.96 33.65 24.87
C PRO A 97 -5.89 33.18 26.33
N GLN A 98 -5.94 31.86 26.57
CA GLN A 98 -5.93 31.26 27.92
C GLN A 98 -4.59 30.62 28.28
N ASP A 99 -3.57 30.77 27.43
CA ASP A 99 -2.23 30.22 27.62
C ASP A 99 -2.23 28.74 28.03
N ARG A 100 -2.97 27.90 27.28
CA ARG A 100 -3.19 26.49 27.63
C ARG A 100 -3.28 25.57 26.43
N VAL A 101 -2.81 24.34 26.61
CA VAL A 101 -3.04 23.21 25.71
C VAL A 101 -3.85 22.14 26.43
N THR A 102 -4.90 21.64 25.78
CA THR A 102 -5.71 20.52 26.30
C THR A 102 -5.61 19.33 25.34
N ASP A 103 -5.16 18.17 25.83
CA ASP A 103 -5.17 16.90 25.10
C ASP A 103 -6.46 16.12 25.44
N HIS A 104 -7.31 15.89 24.44
CA HIS A 104 -8.63 15.30 24.65
C HIS A 104 -8.59 13.78 24.79
N ARG A 105 -7.45 13.13 24.51
CA ARG A 105 -7.32 11.66 24.63
C ARG A 105 -7.26 11.21 26.09
N VAL A 106 -6.66 12.04 26.94
CA VAL A 106 -6.50 11.82 28.40
C VAL A 106 -7.20 12.89 29.25
N GLY A 107 -7.74 13.94 28.64
CA GLY A 107 -8.36 15.06 29.36
C GLY A 107 -7.38 15.97 30.09
N LEU A 108 -6.08 15.84 29.83
CA LEU A 108 -5.02 16.64 30.46
C LEU A 108 -5.02 18.07 29.89
N SER A 109 -4.87 19.07 30.77
CA SER A 109 -4.66 20.46 30.36
C SER A 109 -3.41 21.05 31.00
N VAL A 110 -2.48 21.49 30.16
CA VAL A 110 -1.18 22.06 30.55
C VAL A 110 -1.18 23.55 30.24
N HIS A 111 -0.75 24.36 31.20
CA HIS A 111 -0.59 25.81 31.06
C HIS A 111 0.82 26.16 30.57
N ASN A 112 1.09 27.43 30.22
CA ASN A 112 2.36 27.87 29.64
C ASN A 112 2.53 27.34 28.20
N LEU A 113 1.65 27.82 27.31
CA LEU A 113 1.64 27.45 25.89
C LEU A 113 2.98 27.72 25.18
N PRO A 114 3.71 28.84 25.43
CA PRO A 114 5.01 29.07 24.81
C PRO A 114 6.01 27.93 25.06
N ALA A 115 6.13 27.44 26.30
CA ALA A 115 7.04 26.34 26.62
C ALA A 115 6.68 25.04 25.88
N VAL A 116 5.39 24.73 25.79
CA VAL A 116 4.88 23.58 25.03
C VAL A 116 5.19 23.71 23.54
N LEU A 117 5.12 24.91 22.98
CA LEU A 117 5.49 25.18 21.58
C LEU A 117 7.00 25.12 21.35
N ASP A 118 7.80 25.46 22.35
CA ASP A 118 9.27 25.37 22.34
C ASP A 118 9.78 23.93 22.55
N GLY A 119 8.89 22.98 22.82
CA GLY A 119 9.20 21.54 22.86
C GLY A 119 9.07 20.88 24.22
N GLU A 120 8.67 21.61 25.26
CA GLU A 120 8.39 21.05 26.60
C GLU A 120 7.05 20.30 26.60
N ILE A 121 7.01 19.13 25.95
CA ILE A 121 5.82 18.29 25.79
C ILE A 121 5.86 17.01 26.62
N ASP A 122 6.89 16.82 27.45
CA ASP A 122 7.13 15.58 28.21
C ASP A 122 5.95 15.24 29.13
N GLU A 123 5.39 16.23 29.83
CA GLU A 123 4.21 16.04 30.69
C GLU A 123 3.02 15.42 29.92
N ILE A 124 2.82 15.85 28.67
CA ILE A 124 1.75 15.32 27.81
C ILE A 124 2.07 13.91 27.35
N ILE A 125 3.33 13.63 27.00
CA ILE A 125 3.77 12.31 26.54
C ILE A 125 3.65 11.28 27.66
N ASP A 126 4.14 11.61 28.85
CA ASP A 126 4.14 10.71 30.02
C ASP A 126 2.71 10.36 30.45
N ALA A 127 1.79 11.32 30.44
CA ALA A 127 0.39 11.09 30.73
C ALA A 127 -0.26 10.13 29.71
N LEU A 128 0.03 10.30 28.41
CA LEU A 128 -0.47 9.42 27.35
C LEU A 128 0.10 8.00 27.47
N ALA A 129 1.41 7.88 27.72
CA ALA A 129 2.08 6.61 27.87
C ALA A 129 1.52 5.83 29.08
N SER A 130 1.30 6.51 30.20
CA SER A 130 0.73 5.92 31.42
C SER A 130 -0.69 5.40 31.20
N GLU A 131 -1.54 6.19 30.53
CA GLU A 131 -2.91 5.78 30.19
C GLU A 131 -2.93 4.56 29.25
N GLU A 132 -2.05 4.55 28.25
CA GLU A 132 -1.96 3.43 27.31
C GLU A 132 -1.46 2.15 28.00
N GLN A 133 -0.48 2.26 28.89
CA GLN A 133 -0.02 1.13 29.71
C GLN A 133 -1.13 0.59 30.61
N ALA A 134 -1.90 1.48 31.26
CA ALA A 134 -3.03 1.09 32.09
C ALA A 134 -4.11 0.34 31.29
N LYS A 135 -4.44 0.81 30.08
CA LYS A 135 -5.40 0.15 29.18
C LYS A 135 -4.93 -1.24 28.74
N ARG A 136 -3.67 -1.36 28.30
CA ARG A 136 -3.09 -2.65 27.91
C ARG A 136 -3.07 -3.66 29.05
N LEU A 137 -2.77 -3.19 30.27
CA LEU A 137 -2.79 -4.03 31.47
C LEU A 137 -4.20 -4.52 31.80
N GLN A 138 -5.21 -3.64 31.70
CA GLN A 138 -6.61 -4.00 31.89
C GLN A 138 -7.09 -5.03 30.86
N GLU A 139 -6.75 -4.85 29.58
CA GLU A 139 -7.08 -5.81 28.52
C GLU A 139 -6.43 -7.19 28.74
N THR A 140 -5.25 -7.23 29.38
CA THR A 140 -4.56 -8.49 29.67
C THR A 140 -5.14 -9.20 30.90
N LEU A 141 -5.73 -8.44 31.83
CA LEU A 141 -6.34 -8.95 33.07
C LEU A 141 -7.81 -9.36 32.89
N ALA A 142 -8.47 -8.90 31.82
CA ALA A 142 -9.84 -9.23 31.44
C ALA A 142 -9.90 -10.51 30.60
#